data_AF-A0A383EFS6-F1
#
_entry.id   AF-A0A383EFS6-F1
#
_cell.length_a   1.000
_cell.length_b   1.000
_cell.length_c   1.000
_cell.angle_alpha   90.00
_cell.angle_beta   90.00
_cell.angle_gamma   90.00
#
_symmetry.space_group_name_H-M   'P 1'
#
loop_
_entity.id
_entity.type
_entity.pdbx_description
1 polymer ?
#
loop_
_entity_poly.entity_id
_entity_poly.type
_entity_poly.pdbx_seq_one_letter_code
_entity_poly.pdbx_strand_id
1 'polypeptide(L)' 'MKMLETWPPFEGNIEEIRRKFPFPLVTLAQGEVPALVLRGAYKPKHCSSLVERFYERGLL' A
#
# COMPACT_ATOMS: atom_id res chain seq x y z
N MET A 1 2.75 -18.08 18.02
CA MET A 1 2.62 -17.64 16.62
C MET A 1 3.85 -16.80 16.31
N LYS A 2 4.79 -17.28 15.49
CA LYS A 2 6.07 -16.60 15.20
C LYS A 2 5.78 -15.41 14.26
N MET A 3 6.06 -14.18 14.70
CA MET A 3 5.92 -13.00 13.85
C MET A 3 7.01 -12.98 12.77
N LEU A 4 6.58 -12.86 11.52
CA LEU A 4 7.40 -12.54 10.34
C LEU A 4 7.82 -11.06 10.41
N GLU A 5 8.78 -10.71 11.27
CA GLU A 5 9.33 -9.33 11.33
C GLU A 5 10.43 -9.05 10.30
N THR A 6 10.87 -10.06 9.54
CA THR A 6 12.12 -9.96 8.76
C THR A 6 11.96 -9.33 7.38
N TRP A 7 10.73 -9.03 6.93
CA TRP A 7 10.49 -8.54 5.58
C TRP A 7 9.28 -7.58 5.55
N PRO A 8 9.45 -6.32 6.00
CA PRO A 8 8.36 -5.35 6.03
C PRO A 8 8.07 -4.77 4.64
N PRO A 9 6.81 -4.44 4.33
CA PRO A 9 6.47 -3.70 3.13
C PRO A 9 7.08 -2.29 3.18
N PHE A 10 7.30 -1.70 2.01
CA PHE A 10 7.61 -0.27 1.93
C PHE A 10 6.34 0.51 1.61
N GLU A 11 6.02 1.48 2.46
CA GLU A 11 4.83 2.31 2.32
C GLU A 11 5.22 3.77 2.09
N GLY A 12 4.56 4.42 1.13
CA GLY A 12 4.81 5.82 0.80
C GLY A 12 3.96 6.30 -0.37
N ASN A 13 4.03 7.59 -0.66
CA ASN A 13 3.45 8.15 -1.87
C ASN A 13 4.31 7.81 -3.11
N ILE A 14 3.83 8.17 -4.31
CA ILE A 14 4.51 7.85 -5.58
C ILE A 14 5.95 8.37 -5.58
N GLU A 15 6.17 9.60 -5.12
CA GLU A 15 7.49 10.24 -5.18
C GLU A 15 8.47 9.63 -4.18
N GLU A 16 8.00 9.26 -2.99
CA GLU A 16 8.81 8.54 -1.99
C GLU A 16 9.24 7.17 -2.50
N ILE A 17 8.31 6.42 -3.11
CA ILE A 17 8.59 5.10 -3.69
C ILE A 17 9.59 5.23 -4.85
N ARG A 18 9.40 6.18 -5.77
CA ARG A 18 10.31 6.39 -6.91
C ARG A 18 11.69 6.86 -6.47
N ARG A 19 11.79 7.63 -5.39
CA ARG A 19 13.07 8.07 -4.83
C ARG A 19 13.85 6.92 -4.20
N LYS A 20 13.15 5.99 -3.54
CA LYS A 20 13.77 4.83 -2.91
C LYS A 20 14.11 3.72 -3.92
N PHE A 21 13.22 3.48 -4.87
CA PHE A 21 13.33 2.42 -5.87
C PHE A 21 13.22 3.05 -7.27
N PRO A 22 14.33 3.21 -8.02
CA PRO A 22 14.29 3.76 -9.37
C PRO A 22 13.40 2.95 -10.34
N PHE A 23 13.31 1.63 -10.12
CA PHE A 23 12.46 0.71 -10.88
C PHE A 23 11.55 -0.10 -9.93
N PRO A 24 10.51 0.51 -9.32
CA PRO A 24 9.76 -0.10 -8.22
C PRO A 24 9.13 -1.46 -8.55
N LEU A 25 8.61 -1.61 -9.78
CA LEU A 25 7.99 -2.86 -10.22
C LEU A 25 9.03 -3.97 -10.44
N VAL A 26 10.26 -3.62 -10.83
CA VAL A 26 11.35 -4.58 -10.98
C VAL A 26 11.85 -5.05 -9.62
N THR A 27 12.10 -4.11 -8.70
CA THR A 27 12.43 -4.40 -7.28
C THR A 27 11.38 -5.31 -6.64
N LEU A 28 10.09 -5.05 -6.88
CA LEU A 28 9.01 -5.91 -6.39
C LEU A 28 9.06 -7.31 -7.02
N ALA A 29 9.20 -7.40 -8.34
CA ALA A 29 9.25 -8.69 -9.05
C ALA A 29 10.46 -9.55 -8.66
N GLN A 30 11.58 -8.92 -8.28
CA GLN A 30 12.79 -9.60 -7.82
C GLN A 30 12.71 -10.04 -6.34
N GLY A 31 11.67 -9.64 -5.61
CA GLY A 31 11.54 -9.98 -4.19
C GLY A 31 12.49 -9.20 -3.28
N GLU A 32 13.01 -8.05 -3.72
CA GLU A 32 13.83 -7.18 -2.87
C GLU A 32 12.99 -6.49 -1.78
N VAL A 33 11.71 -6.26 -2.08
CA VAL A 33 10.69 -5.72 -1.17
C VAL A 33 9.44 -6.59 -1.26
N PRO A 34 8.74 -6.90 -0.16
CA PRO A 34 7.61 -7.83 -0.20
C PRO A 34 6.36 -7.20 -0.82
N ALA A 35 6.17 -5.91 -0.58
CA ALA A 35 5.09 -5.14 -1.15
C ALA A 35 5.43 -3.66 -1.16
N LEU A 36 4.84 -2.95 -2.11
CA LEU A 36 4.82 -1.49 -2.18
C LEU A 36 3.40 -1.02 -1.89
N VAL A 37 3.20 -0.34 -0.77
CA VAL A 37 1.89 0.21 -0.38
C VAL A 37 1.83 1.67 -0.79
N LEU A 38 1.04 1.96 -1.82
CA LEU A 38 0.89 3.31 -2.31
C LEU A 38 -0.09 4.11 -1.42
N ARG A 39 0.46 5.00 -0.59
CA ARG A 39 -0.31 5.87 0.29
C ARG A 39 -0.72 7.14 -0.45
N GLY A 40 -1.95 7.61 -0.18
CA GLY A 40 -2.46 8.86 -0.75
C GLY A 40 -2.74 8.83 -2.27
N ALA A 41 -2.84 7.65 -2.89
CA ALA A 41 -3.12 7.51 -4.33
C ALA A 41 -4.45 8.13 -4.76
N TYR A 42 -5.43 8.12 -3.86
CA TYR A 42 -6.77 8.68 -4.08
C TYR A 42 -7.05 9.77 -3.06
N LYS A 43 -7.75 10.83 -3.49
CA LYS A 43 -8.27 11.85 -2.56
C LYS A 43 -9.28 11.18 -1.63
N PRO A 44 -9.26 11.45 -0.31
CA PRO A 44 -10.21 10.84 0.63
C PRO A 44 -11.68 10.97 0.21
N LYS A 45 -12.05 12.10 -0.40
CA LYS A 45 -13.39 12.36 -0.94
C LYS A 45 -13.84 11.40 -2.06
N HIS A 46 -12.91 10.72 -2.74
CA HIS A 46 -13.27 9.70 -3.73
C HIS A 46 -13.56 8.35 -3.09
N CYS A 47 -13.17 8.15 -1.83
CA CYS A 47 -13.35 6.91 -1.09
C CYS A 47 -14.60 6.93 -0.20
N SER A 48 -15.27 8.07 -0.02
CA SER A 48 -16.41 8.22 0.89
C SER A 48 -17.53 7.21 0.61
N SER A 49 -18.00 7.12 -0.64
CA SER A 49 -19.06 6.16 -1.01
C SER A 49 -18.63 4.70 -0.88
N LEU A 50 -17.33 4.39 -0.94
CA LEU A 50 -16.85 3.03 -0.65
C LEU A 50 -16.94 2.73 0.85
N VAL A 51 -16.52 3.68 1.68
CA VAL A 51 -16.58 3.57 3.15
C VAL A 51 -18.03 3.48 3.64
N GLU A 52 -18.93 4.31 3.11
CA GLU A 52 -20.37 4.25 3.41
C GLU A 52 -20.95 2.86 3.14
N ARG A 53 -20.66 2.26 1.98
CA ARG A 53 -21.10 0.89 1.67
C ARG A 53 -20.57 -0.17 2.62
N PHE A 54 -19.39 0.02 3.22
CA PHE A 54 -18.89 -0.91 4.22
C PHE A 54 -19.69 -0.83 5.53
N TYR A 55 -20.07 0.38 5.96
CA TYR A 55 -20.98 0.56 7.08
C TYR A 55 -22.36 -0.04 6.81
N GLU A 56 -22.97 0.25 5.66
CA GLU A 56 -24.29 -0.28 5.27
C GLU A 56 -24.34 -1.80 5.26
N ARG A 57 -23.19 -2.46 5.00
CA ARG A 57 -23.06 -3.92 4.92
C ARG A 57 -22.54 -4.56 6.20
N GLY A 58 -22.26 -3.79 7.26
CA GLY A 58 -21.70 -4.30 8.51
C GLY A 58 -20.30 -4.94 8.34
N LEU A 59 -19.48 -4.38 7.46
CA LEU A 59 -18.11 -4.87 7.16
C LEU A 59 -17.02 -4.09 7.90
N LEU A 60 -17.40 -3.13 8.73
CA LEU A 60 -16.55 -2.29 9.58
C LEU A 60 -17.15 -2.18 10.99
#